data_AF-A0A933ZRV0-F1
#
_entry.id   AF-A0A933ZRV0-F1
#
_cell.length_a   1.000
_cell.length_b   1.000
_cell.length_c   1.000
_cell.angle_alpha   90.00
_cell.angle_beta   90.00
_cell.angle_gamma   90.00
#
_symmetry.space_group_name_H-M   'P 1'
#
loop_
_entity.id
_entity.type
_entity.pdbx_description
1 polymer ?
#
loop_
_entity_poly.entity_id
_entity_poly.type
_entity_poly.pdbx_seq_one_letter_code
_entity_poly.pdbx_strand_id
1 'polypeptide(L)'
;MAALPFQVEFVFAERGFLIARALERSDFHLSEEAALAGSPVVAMEMPRAKAPDGAVRKDLFAFRLKRREDAARFKAGEVVELSGWRE
;
A
#
# COMPACT_ATOMS: atom_id res chain seq x y z
N MET A 1 6.43 16.47 4.49
CA MET A 1 6.26 15.16 5.13
C MET A 1 7.14 14.18 4.37
N ALA A 2 7.86 13.29 5.06
CA ALA A 2 8.70 12.31 4.39
C ALA A 2 7.82 11.33 3.59
N ALA A 3 8.28 10.86 2.44
CA ALA A 3 7.63 9.77 1.72
C ALA A 3 7.85 8.46 2.49
N LEU A 4 6.81 7.63 2.66
CA LEU A 4 6.97 6.29 3.24
C LEU A 4 7.12 5.25 2.12
N PRO A 5 8.23 4.50 2.05
CA PRO A 5 8.47 3.55 0.98
C PRO A 5 7.74 2.22 1.20
N PHE A 6 7.07 1.75 0.14
CA PHE A 6 6.37 0.46 0.09
C PHE A 6 6.84 -0.35 -1.12
N GLN A 7 7.09 -1.64 -0.94
CA GLN A 7 7.30 -2.57 -2.04
C GLN A 7 5.99 -3.26 -2.41
N VAL A 8 5.54 -3.14 -3.65
CA VAL A 8 4.32 -3.81 -4.14
C VAL A 8 4.56 -5.31 -4.16
N GLU A 9 3.76 -6.09 -3.45
CA GLU A 9 3.81 -7.55 -3.50
C GLU A 9 2.80 -8.11 -4.52
N PHE A 10 1.64 -7.46 -4.64
CA PHE A 10 0.57 -7.95 -5.52
C PHE A 10 -0.33 -6.82 -6.01
N VAL A 11 -0.85 -6.94 -7.23
CA VAL A 11 -1.82 -5.99 -7.81
C VAL A 11 -3.09 -6.73 -8.24
N PHE A 12 -4.23 -6.37 -7.65
CA PHE A 12 -5.56 -6.80 -8.07
C PHE A 12 -6.18 -5.73 -8.98
N ALA A 13 -5.70 -5.64 -10.22
CA ALA A 13 -6.15 -4.62 -11.18
C ALA A 13 -7.67 -4.66 -11.41
N GLU A 14 -8.27 -5.84 -11.42
CA GLU A 14 -9.71 -6.03 -11.58
C GLU A 14 -10.55 -5.43 -10.44
N ARG A 15 -9.94 -5.21 -9.28
CA ARG A 15 -10.63 -4.67 -8.10
C ARG A 15 -10.16 -3.26 -7.72
N GLY A 16 -9.07 -2.77 -8.33
CA GLY A 16 -8.46 -1.49 -7.95
C GLY A 16 -7.77 -1.55 -6.60
N PHE A 17 -7.14 -2.69 -6.26
CA PHE A 17 -6.39 -2.86 -5.03
C PHE A 17 -4.97 -3.29 -5.32
N LEU A 18 -4.07 -2.96 -4.41
CA LEU A 18 -2.72 -3.51 -4.38
C LEU A 18 -2.35 -3.88 -2.93
N ILE A 19 -1.52 -4.91 -2.79
CA ILE A 19 -0.90 -5.28 -1.53
C ILE A 19 0.55 -4.83 -1.60
N ALA A 20 0.99 -4.07 -0.61
CA ALA A 20 2.36 -3.61 -0.52
C ALA A 20 2.91 -3.77 0.90
N ARG A 21 4.21 -4.03 0.97
CA ARG A 21 4.99 -4.20 2.18
C ARG A 21 5.70 -2.89 2.53
N ALA A 22 5.48 -2.37 3.73
CA ALA A 22 6.25 -1.24 4.23
C ALA A 22 7.73 -1.64 4.36
N LEU A 23 8.63 -0.84 3.78
CA LEU A 23 10.07 -1.07 3.89
C LEU A 23 10.66 -0.46 5.16
N GLU A 24 9.96 0.48 5.76
CA GLU A 24 10.31 1.11 7.03
C GLU A 24 9.21 0.87 8.06
N ARG A 25 9.59 0.66 9.32
CA ARG A 25 8.63 0.56 10.43
C ARG A 25 8.20 1.98 10.82
N SER A 26 6.97 2.31 10.50
CA SER A 26 6.32 3.54 10.94
C SER A 26 4.85 3.24 11.24
N ASP A 27 4.35 3.80 12.34
CA ASP A 27 2.91 3.88 12.56
C ASP A 27 2.40 5.04 11.70
N PHE A 28 1.44 4.76 10.82
CA PHE A 28 0.90 5.78 9.92
C PHE A 28 -0.59 5.57 9.67
N HIS A 29 -1.24 6.68 9.36
CA HIS A 29 -2.64 6.79 9.01
C HIS A 29 -2.77 7.49 7.65
N LEU A 30 -3.72 7.04 6.82
CA LEU A 30 -4.03 7.73 5.57
C LEU A 30 -4.78 9.03 5.84
N SER A 31 -4.37 10.13 5.22
CA SER A 31 -5.24 11.31 5.09
C SER A 31 -6.10 11.21 3.81
N GLU A 32 -7.05 12.13 3.64
CA GLU A 32 -7.88 12.21 2.42
C GLU A 32 -7.08 12.51 1.15
N GLU A 33 -5.87 13.06 1.31
CA GLU A 33 -4.95 13.41 0.22
C GLU A 33 -3.91 12.30 -0.05
N ALA A 34 -4.03 11.16 0.63
CA ALA A 34 -3.04 10.10 0.52
C ALA A 34 -2.96 9.52 -0.90
N ALA A 35 -1.73 9.27 -1.36
CA ALA A 35 -1.48 8.73 -2.69
C ALA A 35 -0.26 7.81 -2.71
N LEU A 36 -0.32 6.76 -3.52
CA LEU A 36 0.79 5.86 -3.83
C LEU A 36 1.33 6.17 -5.22
N ALA A 37 2.60 6.55 -5.33
CA ALA A 37 3.20 7.00 -6.59
C ALA A 37 2.31 8.01 -7.35
N GLY A 38 1.68 8.93 -6.61
CA GLY A 38 0.75 9.93 -7.15
C GLY A 38 -0.66 9.42 -7.50
N SER A 39 -0.95 8.13 -7.33
CA SER A 39 -2.29 7.57 -7.51
C SER A 39 -3.08 7.64 -6.19
N PRO A 40 -4.21 8.35 -6.12
CA PRO A 40 -4.95 8.54 -4.87
C PRO A 40 -5.46 7.21 -4.29
N VAL A 41 -5.33 7.05 -2.97
CA VAL A 41 -5.87 5.91 -2.22
C VAL A 41 -7.04 6.35 -1.34
N VAL A 42 -8.04 5.48 -1.18
CA VAL A 42 -9.26 5.79 -0.41
C VAL A 42 -9.41 4.95 0.86
N ALA A 43 -8.67 3.85 0.95
CA ALA A 43 -8.69 2.97 2.11
C ALA A 43 -7.39 2.18 2.20
N MET A 44 -7.04 1.82 3.43
CA MET A 44 -5.97 0.89 3.76
C MET A 44 -6.51 -0.15 4.72
N GLU A 45 -6.21 -1.42 4.45
CA GLU A 45 -6.51 -2.53 5.34
C GLU A 45 -5.25 -3.33 5.62
N MET A 46 -5.09 -3.86 6.84
CA MET A 46 -4.02 -4.80 7.15
C MET A 46 -4.49 -6.23 6.82
N PRO A 47 -3.98 -6.88 5.77
CA PRO A 47 -4.31 -8.26 5.50
C PRO A 47 -3.84 -9.14 6.66
N ARG A 48 -4.67 -10.11 7.07
CA ARG A 48 -4.31 -11.13 8.08
C ARG A 48 -3.39 -12.22 7.48
N ALA A 49 -2.42 -11.80 6.68
CA ALA A 49 -1.44 -12.68 6.07
C ALA A 49 -0.49 -13.22 7.13
N LYS A 50 -0.12 -14.49 7.00
CA LYS A 50 0.86 -15.14 7.88
C LYS A 50 2.18 -15.29 7.13
N ALA A 51 3.28 -15.04 7.83
CA ALA A 51 4.62 -15.40 7.41
C ALA A 51 4.80 -16.93 7.44
N PRO A 52 5.87 -17.48 6.83
CA PRO A 52 6.14 -18.93 6.84
C PRO A 52 6.26 -19.53 8.25
N ASP A 53 6.69 -18.74 9.23
CA ASP A 53 6.76 -19.11 10.65
C ASP A 53 5.40 -19.05 11.37
N GLY A 54 4.33 -18.68 10.68
CA GLY A 54 2.98 -18.53 11.22
C GLY A 54 2.69 -17.17 11.87
N ALA A 55 3.66 -16.27 11.97
CA ALA A 55 3.47 -14.94 12.53
C ALA A 55 2.64 -14.04 11.60
N VAL A 56 1.83 -13.13 12.16
CA VAL A 56 1.07 -12.16 11.35
C VAL A 56 2.04 -11.14 10.74
N ARG A 57 1.95 -10.95 9.42
CA ARG A 57 2.68 -9.93 8.66
C ARG A 57 2.08 -8.55 8.94
N LYS A 58 2.64 -7.86 9.95
CA LYS A 58 2.23 -6.49 10.33
C LYS A 58 2.80 -5.40 9.41
N ASP A 59 3.69 -5.77 8.51
CA ASP A 59 4.33 -4.92 7.52
C ASP A 59 3.57 -4.88 6.19
N LEU A 60 2.50 -5.66 6.05
CA LEU A 60 1.67 -5.70 4.84
C LEU A 60 0.44 -4.84 4.97
N PHE A 61 0.12 -4.16 3.87
CA PHE A 61 -1.02 -3.25 3.75
C PHE A 61 -1.67 -3.43 2.38
N ALA A 62 -2.99 -3.52 2.37
CA ALA A 62 -3.81 -3.50 1.17
C ALA A 62 -4.34 -2.09 0.96
N PHE A 63 -3.97 -1.47 -0.16
CA PHE A 63 -4.42 -0.14 -0.53
C PHE A 63 -5.51 -0.23 -1.59
N ARG A 64 -6.61 0.49 -1.37
CA ARG A 64 -7.68 0.68 -2.36
C ARG A 64 -7.42 1.96 -3.13
N LEU A 65 -7.24 1.85 -4.44
CA LEU A 65 -7.11 3.00 -5.34
C LEU A 65 -8.46 3.68 -5.53
N LYS A 66 -8.44 5.00 -5.65
CA LYS A 66 -9.65 5.80 -5.92
C LYS A 66 -10.23 5.48 -7.30
N ARG A 67 -9.35 5.28 -8.30
CA ARG A 67 -9.74 4.86 -9.65
C ARG A 67 -9.15 3.48 -9.91
N ARG A 68 -9.98 2.55 -10.35
CA ARG A 68 -9.55 1.17 -10.66
C ARG A 68 -8.46 1.14 -11.73
N GLU A 69 -8.57 2.00 -12.73
CA GLU A 69 -7.63 2.10 -13.87
C GLU A 69 -6.20 2.47 -13.44
N ASP A 70 -6.04 3.17 -12.32
CA ASP A 70 -4.71 3.53 -11.79
C ASP A 70 -3.90 2.28 -11.40
N ALA A 71 -4.56 1.13 -11.19
CA ALA A 71 -3.88 -0.14 -10.89
C ALA A 71 -2.92 -0.57 -12.02
N ALA A 72 -3.18 -0.18 -13.27
CA ALA A 72 -2.31 -0.50 -14.41
C ALA A 72 -0.93 0.19 -14.34
N ARG A 73 -0.79 1.21 -13.47
CA ARG A 73 0.48 1.91 -13.23
C ARG A 73 1.43 1.11 -12.34
N PHE A 74 0.92 0.08 -11.66
CA PHE A 74 1.67 -0.66 -10.66
C PHE A 74 2.10 -2.05 -11.15
N LYS A 75 3.21 -2.55 -10.60
CA LYS A 75 3.78 -3.86 -10.87
C LYS A 75 4.33 -4.47 -9.59
N ALA A 76 4.10 -5.77 -9.41
CA ALA A 76 4.70 -6.51 -8.31
C ALA A 76 6.24 -6.41 -8.36
N GLY A 77 6.85 -6.20 -7.20
CA GLY A 77 8.28 -6.04 -7.00
C GLY A 77 8.77 -4.59 -6.98
N GLU A 78 8.01 -3.64 -7.53
CA GLU A 78 8.41 -2.23 -7.57
C GLU A 78 8.32 -1.57 -6.18
N VAL A 79 9.10 -0.50 -5.98
CA VAL A 79 9.03 0.34 -4.78
C VAL A 79 8.31 1.63 -5.12
N VAL A 80 7.29 1.97 -4.34
CA VAL A 80 6.47 3.18 -4.47
C VAL A 80 6.47 3.96 -3.17
N GLU A 81 6.27 5.26 -3.29
CA GLU A 81 6.17 6.16 -2.16
C GLU A 81 4.72 6.44 -1.81
N LEU A 82 4.38 6.32 -0.52
CA LEU A 82 3.14 6.84 0.06
C LEU A 82 3.37 8.29 0.47
N SER A 83 2.57 9.19 -0.08
CA SER A 83 2.46 10.59 0.31
C SER A 83 1.12 10.86 0.99
N GLY A 84 1.00 12.01 1.66
CA GLY A 84 -0.26 12.42 2.31
C GLY A 84 -0.69 11.51 3.47
N TRP A 85 0.24 10.85 4.15
CA TRP A 85 -0.01 10.11 5.39
C TRP A 85 0.18 11.02 6.61
N ARG A 86 -0.23 10.57 7.80
CA ARG A 86 0.01 11.22 9.10
C ARG A 86 0.47 10.17 10.10
N GLU A 87 1.33 10.55 11.04
CA GLU A 87 1.71 9.70 12.19
C GLU A 87 0.53 9.57 13.16
#